data_AF-A0A3M1QZG0-F1
#
_entry.id   AF-A0A3M1QZG0-F1
#
_cell.length_a   1.000
_cell.length_b   1.000
_cell.length_c   1.000
_cell.angle_alpha   90.00
_cell.angle_beta   90.00
_cell.angle_gamma   90.00
#
_symmetry.space_group_name_H-M   'P 1'
#
loop_
_entity.id
_entity.type
_entity.pdbx_description
1 polymer ?
#
loop_
_entity_poly.entity_id
_entity_poly.type
_entity_poly.pdbx_seq_one_letter_code
_entity_poly.pdbx_strand_id
1 'polypeptide(L)'
;LEEGPPAAAEAASVGLAWMRARRALAEGRPEEAVRLLDDADRSIGFAGLDLGLLKLQLRLDRVTALHAAGRDEAAEALLAEVARVNPKVAAAYRERGAGPIL
;
A
#
# COMPACT_ATOMS: atom_id res chain seq x y z
N LEU A 1 -30.05 8.38 1.96
CA LEU A 1 -28.62 8.76 1.96
C LEU A 1 -27.96 7.81 2.94
N GLU A 2 -27.38 6.72 2.45
CA GLU A 2 -26.60 5.84 3.33
C GLU A 2 -25.35 6.62 3.72
N GLU A 3 -25.26 7.03 4.98
CA GLU A 3 -24.02 7.56 5.53
C GLU A 3 -23.00 6.42 5.49
N GLY A 4 -21.93 6.62 4.73
CA GLY A 4 -20.80 5.69 4.71
C GLY A 4 -20.25 5.47 6.13
N PRO A 5 -19.49 4.39 6.33
CA PRO A 5 -18.89 4.12 7.64
C PRO A 5 -18.12 5.36 8.13
N PRO A 6 -18.16 5.66 9.44
CA PRO A 6 -17.42 6.78 9.99
C PRO A 6 -15.93 6.63 9.65
N ALA A 7 -15.23 7.73 9.38
CA ALA A 7 -13.82 7.73 8.91
C ALA A 7 -12.87 6.85 9.75
N ALA A 8 -13.15 6.70 11.06
CA ALA A 8 -12.41 5.80 11.94
C ALA A 8 -12.58 4.31 11.58
N ALA A 9 -13.78 3.88 11.20
CA ALA A 9 -14.06 2.50 10.78
C ALA A 9 -13.40 2.20 9.41
N GLU A 10 -13.34 3.18 8.52
CA GLU A 10 -12.63 3.09 7.24
C GLU A 10 -11.12 2.95 7.47
N ALA A 11 -10.52 3.79 8.31
CA ALA A 11 -9.11 3.69 8.68
C ALA A 11 -8.77 2.35 9.36
N ALA A 12 -9.64 1.85 10.25
CA ALA A 12 -9.46 0.54 10.89
C ALA A 12 -9.53 -0.61 9.87
N SER A 13 -10.47 -0.54 8.91
CA SER A 13 -10.60 -1.53 7.83
C SER A 13 -9.35 -1.58 6.97
N VAL A 14 -8.79 -0.43 6.63
CA VAL A 14 -7.53 -0.30 5.88
C VAL A 14 -6.36 -0.87 6.67
N GLY A 15 -6.24 -0.53 7.95
CA GLY A 15 -5.19 -1.07 8.82
C GLY A 15 -5.24 -2.60 8.92
N LEU A 16 -6.45 -3.19 9.01
CA LEU A 16 -6.64 -4.63 8.99
C LEU A 16 -6.24 -5.25 7.64
N ALA A 17 -6.61 -4.63 6.52
CA ALA A 17 -6.22 -5.09 5.19
C ALA A 17 -4.69 -5.09 5.02
N TRP A 18 -4.03 -4.03 5.48
CA TRP A 18 -2.57 -3.91 5.50
C TRP A 18 -1.90 -5.03 6.30
N MET A 19 -2.35 -5.28 7.54
CA MET A 19 -1.81 -6.36 8.38
C MET A 19 -2.01 -7.75 7.73
N ARG A 20 -3.17 -7.99 7.10
CA ARG A 20 -3.44 -9.23 6.36
C ARG A 20 -2.52 -9.40 5.15
N ALA A 21 -2.25 -8.32 4.40
CA ALA A 21 -1.34 -8.37 3.27
C ALA A 21 0.09 -8.69 3.69
N ARG A 22 0.57 -8.08 4.79
CA ARG A 22 1.90 -8.39 5.36
C ARG A 22 2.01 -9.86 5.78
N ARG A 23 0.96 -10.39 6.41
CA ARG A 23 0.88 -11.83 6.72
C ARG A 23 0.92 -12.70 5.46
N ALA A 24 0.15 -12.34 4.43
CA ALA A 24 0.15 -13.07 3.17
C ALA A 24 1.54 -13.10 2.51
N LEU A 25 2.29 -11.98 2.52
CA LEU A 25 3.67 -11.96 2.05
C LEU A 25 4.59 -12.87 2.87
N ALA A 26 4.48 -12.83 4.20
CA ALA A 26 5.28 -13.71 5.08
C ALA A 26 4.98 -15.21 4.85
N GLU A 27 3.77 -15.53 4.41
CA GLU A 27 3.32 -16.89 4.07
C GLU A 27 3.58 -17.26 2.60
N GLY A 28 4.23 -16.40 1.81
CA GLY A 28 4.53 -16.67 0.39
C GLY A 28 3.30 -16.61 -0.52
N ARG A 29 2.30 -15.79 -0.18
CA ARG A 29 1.05 -15.58 -0.93
C ARG A 29 0.97 -14.16 -1.51
N PRO A 30 1.87 -13.76 -2.43
CA PRO A 30 2.02 -12.38 -2.84
C PRO A 30 0.82 -11.83 -3.64
N GLU A 31 0.09 -12.66 -4.38
CA GLU A 31 -1.09 -12.26 -5.16
C GLU A 31 -2.23 -11.83 -4.25
N GLU A 32 -2.40 -12.51 -3.12
CA GLU A 32 -3.38 -12.12 -2.12
C GLU A 32 -2.98 -10.78 -1.49
N ALA A 33 -1.69 -10.59 -1.19
CA ALA A 33 -1.19 -9.32 -0.69
C ALA A 33 -1.44 -8.17 -1.68
N VAL A 34 -1.18 -8.38 -2.97
CA VAL A 34 -1.48 -7.41 -4.04
C VAL A 34 -2.96 -7.03 -4.02
N ARG A 35 -3.86 -8.02 -3.94
CA ARG A 35 -5.31 -7.77 -3.93
C ARG A 35 -5.75 -6.99 -2.70
N LEU A 36 -5.31 -7.40 -1.51
CA LEU A 36 -5.66 -6.74 -0.25
C LEU A 36 -5.21 -5.27 -0.22
N LEU A 37 -4.01 -4.99 -0.72
CA LEU A 37 -3.46 -3.64 -0.76
C LEU A 37 -4.10 -2.78 -1.84
N ASP A 38 -4.47 -3.37 -2.98
CA ASP A 38 -5.21 -2.67 -4.04
C ASP A 38 -6.61 -2.26 -3.60
N ASP A 39 -7.33 -3.18 -2.94
CA ASP A 39 -8.65 -2.92 -2.38
C ASP A 39 -8.57 -1.81 -1.31
N ALA A 40 -7.54 -1.86 -0.44
CA ALA A 40 -7.31 -0.86 0.60
C ALA A 40 -6.89 0.53 0.04
N ASP A 41 -6.06 0.59 -1.01
CA ASP A 41 -5.71 1.87 -1.64
C ASP A 41 -6.94 2.54 -2.26
N ARG A 42 -7.86 1.75 -2.84
CA ARG A 42 -9.09 2.27 -3.45
C ARG A 42 -10.11 2.76 -2.43
N SER A 43 -10.09 2.26 -1.20
CA SER A 43 -10.99 2.70 -0.14
C SER A 43 -10.54 3.98 0.56
N ILE A 44 -9.36 4.53 0.26
CA ILE A 44 -8.93 5.82 0.84
C ILE A 44 -8.45 6.81 -0.21
N GLY A 45 -8.92 8.05 -0.09
CA GLY A 45 -8.39 9.20 -0.83
C GLY A 45 -7.21 9.85 -0.13
N PHE A 46 -6.64 10.88 -0.75
CA PHE A 46 -5.66 11.77 -0.11
C PHE A 46 -6.30 12.87 0.76
N ALA A 47 -7.57 12.69 1.17
CA ALA A 47 -8.29 13.69 1.96
C ALA A 47 -7.81 13.65 3.43
N GLY A 48 -7.08 14.68 3.85
CA GLY A 48 -6.49 14.80 5.18
C GLY A 48 -5.05 14.28 5.28
N LEU A 49 -4.23 14.96 6.09
CA LEU A 49 -2.80 14.68 6.26
C LEU A 49 -2.51 13.24 6.73
N ASP A 50 -3.38 12.67 7.58
CA ASP A 50 -3.14 11.36 8.20
C ASP A 50 -3.36 10.18 7.23
N LEU A 51 -4.32 10.29 6.31
CA LEU A 51 -4.59 9.23 5.33
C LEU A 51 -3.62 9.28 4.14
N GLY A 52 -3.02 10.44 3.85
CA GLY A 52 -2.05 10.57 2.76
C GLY A 52 -0.77 9.77 2.99
N LEU A 53 -0.24 9.75 4.21
CA LEU A 53 0.92 8.94 4.58
C LEU A 53 0.59 7.45 4.57
N LEU A 54 -0.57 7.07 5.11
CA LEU A 54 -1.04 5.68 5.07
C LEU A 54 -1.20 5.18 3.63
N LYS A 55 -1.74 6.01 2.74
CA LYS A 55 -1.89 5.68 1.31
C LYS A 55 -0.54 5.46 0.63
N LEU A 56 0.46 6.29 0.92
CA LEU A 56 1.83 6.08 0.40
C LEU A 56 2.42 4.77 0.92
N GLN A 57 2.21 4.44 2.19
CA GLN A 57 2.67 3.18 2.78
C GLN A 57 2.05 1.96 2.09
N LEU A 58 0.72 1.95 1.91
CA LEU A 58 0.01 0.87 1.21
C LEU A 58 0.57 0.64 -0.20
N ARG A 59 0.84 1.73 -0.91
CA ARG A 59 1.39 1.66 -2.27
C ARG A 59 2.79 1.07 -2.28
N LEU A 60 3.66 1.44 -1.35
CA LEU A 60 5.01 0.85 -1.24
C LEU A 60 4.96 -0.64 -0.89
N ASP A 61 4.09 -1.05 0.03
CA ASP A 61 3.92 -2.48 0.32
C ASP A 61 3.32 -3.24 -0.88
N ARG A 62 2.51 -2.57 -1.70
CA ARG A 62 2.00 -3.16 -2.95
C ARG A 62 3.09 -3.29 -4.00
N VAL A 63 4.03 -2.35 -4.08
CA VAL A 63 5.25 -2.49 -4.91
C VAL A 63 6.01 -3.75 -4.48
N THR A 64 6.25 -3.95 -3.18
CA THR A 64 6.89 -5.16 -2.65
C THR A 64 6.12 -6.43 -3.03
N ALA A 65 4.79 -6.42 -2.88
CA ALA A 65 3.95 -7.56 -3.23
C ALA A 65 3.94 -7.85 -4.74
N LEU A 66 3.99 -6.82 -5.58
CA LEU A 66 4.08 -6.97 -7.04
C LEU A 66 5.41 -7.59 -7.46
N HIS A 67 6.54 -7.16 -6.88
CA HIS A 67 7.84 -7.82 -7.10
C HIS A 67 7.82 -9.28 -6.67
N ALA A 68 7.28 -9.58 -5.48
CA ALA A 68 7.17 -10.94 -4.98
C ALA A 68 6.28 -11.84 -5.87
N ALA A 69 5.28 -11.25 -6.54
CA ALA A 69 4.42 -11.91 -7.52
C ALA A 69 5.03 -11.96 -8.95
N GLY A 70 6.27 -11.51 -9.14
CA GLY A 70 6.94 -11.46 -10.45
C GLY A 70 6.36 -10.42 -11.42
N ARG A 71 5.66 -9.40 -10.92
CA ARG A 71 5.01 -8.33 -11.71
C ARG A 71 5.83 -7.05 -11.66
N ASP A 72 7.11 -7.14 -12.03
CA ASP A 72 8.09 -6.06 -11.87
C ASP A 72 7.72 -4.78 -12.63
N GLU A 73 7.18 -4.88 -13.85
CA GLU A 73 6.74 -3.70 -14.61
C GLU A 73 5.62 -2.93 -13.89
N ALA A 74 4.68 -3.65 -13.29
CA ALA A 74 3.60 -3.04 -12.52
C ALA A 74 4.12 -2.45 -11.20
N ALA A 75 5.12 -3.08 -10.58
CA ALA A 75 5.78 -2.58 -9.38
C ALA A 75 6.49 -1.24 -9.67
N GLU A 76 7.29 -1.18 -10.73
CA GLU A 76 8.01 0.04 -11.13
C GLU A 76 7.06 1.17 -11.56
N ALA A 77 5.97 0.85 -12.28
CA ALA A 77 4.96 1.84 -12.64
C ALA A 77 4.31 2.46 -11.38
N LEU A 78 3.98 1.64 -10.38
CA LEU A 78 3.41 2.12 -9.12
C LEU A 78 4.44 2.91 -8.30
N LEU A 79 5.71 2.48 -8.27
CA LEU A 79 6.77 3.22 -7.59
C LEU A 79 7.01 4.59 -8.25
N ALA A 80 6.89 4.68 -9.58
CA ALA A 80 6.96 5.95 -10.30
C ALA A 80 5.77 6.88 -9.97
N GLU A 81 4.58 6.33 -9.68
CA GLU A 81 3.47 7.12 -9.14
C GLU A 81 3.76 7.64 -7.73
N VAL A 82 4.30 6.78 -6.85
CA VAL A 82 4.71 7.19 -5.49
C VAL A 82 5.76 8.30 -5.56
N ALA A 83 6.75 8.18 -6.45
CA ALA A 83 7.79 9.18 -6.64
C ALA A 83 7.23 10.53 -7.13
N ARG A 84 6.16 10.55 -7.93
CA ARG A 84 5.48 11.78 -8.34
C ARG A 84 4.81 12.50 -7.17
N VAL A 85 4.31 11.76 -6.19
CA VAL A 85 3.64 12.32 -5.01
C VAL A 85 4.66 12.72 -3.94
N ASN A 86 5.60 11.83 -3.63
CA ASN A 86 6.63 12.04 -2.63
C ASN A 86 7.96 11.38 -3.06
N PRO A 87 8.84 12.13 -3.75
CA PRO A 87 10.12 11.60 -4.24
C PRO A 87 11.01 11.05 -3.13
N LYS A 88 11.00 11.68 -1.94
CA LYS A 88 11.84 11.27 -0.80
C LYS A 88 11.44 9.89 -0.27
N VAL A 89 10.14 9.62 -0.21
CA VAL A 89 9.61 8.32 0.22
C VAL A 89 9.97 7.22 -0.78
N ALA A 90 9.87 7.48 -2.08
CA ALA A 90 10.29 6.52 -3.10
C ALA A 90 11.80 6.25 -3.09
N ALA A 91 12.63 7.28 -2.86
CA ALA A 91 14.07 7.11 -2.71
C ALA A 91 14.42 6.27 -1.49
N ALA A 92 13.83 6.57 -0.33
CA ALA A 92 14.04 5.80 0.90
C ALA A 92 13.63 4.32 0.75
N TYR A 93 12.56 4.04 -0.01
CA TYR A 93 12.16 2.67 -0.33
C TYR A 93 13.22 1.94 -1.17
N ARG A 94 13.78 2.58 -2.19
CA ARG A 94 14.84 1.98 -3.03
C ARG A 94 16.13 1.73 -2.23
N GLU A 95 16.52 2.66 -1.37
CA GLU A 95 17.74 2.56 -0.56
C GLU A 95 17.68 1.45 0.50
N ARG A 96 16.50 1.18 1.05
CA ARG A 96 16.30 0.08 2.01
C ARG A 96 16.35 -1.32 1.38
N GLY A 97 16.29 -1.42 0.05
CA GLY A 97 15.80 -2.63 -0.63
C GLY A 97 14.29 -2.78 -0.40
N ALA A 98 13.59 -3.57 -1.23
CA ALA A 98 12.13 -3.76 -1.21
C ALA A 98 11.62 -4.43 0.09
N GLY A 99 11.83 -3.78 1.23
CA GLY A 99 11.52 -4.24 2.57
C GLY A 99 10.56 -3.27 3.25
N PRO A 100 9.68 -3.77 4.14
CA PRO A 100 8.63 -2.98 4.75
C PRO A 100 9.20 -1.80 5.54
N ILE A 101 8.50 -0.66 5.47
CA ILE A 101 8.78 0.45 6.38
C ILE A 101 8.27 0.05 7.76
N LEU A 102 9.22 -0.21 8.67
CA LEU A 102 9.01 -0.25 10.12
C LEU A 102 9.06 1.17 10.69
#